data_AF-A0A2G9RAX0-F1
#
_entry.id   AF-A0A2G9RAX0-F1
#
_cell.length_a   1.000
_cell.length_b   1.000
_cell.length_c   1.000
_cell.angle_alpha   90.00
_cell.angle_beta   90.00
_cell.angle_gamma   90.00
#
_symmetry.space_group_name_H-M   'P 1'
#
loop_
_entity.id
_entity.type
_entity.pdbx_description
1 polymer ?
#
loop_
_entity_poly.entity_id
_entity_poly.type
_entity_poly.pdbx_seq_one_letter_code
_entity_poly.pdbx_strand_id
1 'polypeptide(L)'
;IPDEDPPKEGEIPTPQPEDVEEGEVYELGERVNTTGDVDVVEEETHFTSAIAQMLSGEIMVCNRDLQKIKEDINDVEKRLKNIIDVLGRI
;
A
#
# COMPACT_ATOMS: atom_id res chain seq x y z
N ILE A 1 -30.93 -48.35 -36.77
CA ILE A 1 -32.22 -47.92 -36.17
C ILE A 1 -31.93 -47.72 -34.69
N PRO A 2 -32.31 -46.57 -34.12
CA PRO A 2 -31.79 -46.03 -32.86
C PRO A 2 -32.42 -46.73 -31.65
N ASP A 3 -31.81 -46.55 -30.48
CA ASP A 3 -32.50 -46.33 -29.20
C ASP A 3 -31.49 -45.65 -28.27
N GLU A 4 -31.65 -44.34 -28.08
CA GLU A 4 -32.34 -43.72 -26.93
C GLU A 4 -31.47 -43.75 -25.67
N ASP A 5 -31.11 -42.54 -25.23
CA ASP A 5 -30.17 -42.22 -24.16
C ASP A 5 -30.47 -42.95 -22.84
N PRO A 6 -29.44 -43.41 -22.10
CA PRO A 6 -29.60 -43.66 -20.68
C PRO A 6 -29.33 -42.37 -19.89
N PRO A 7 -30.21 -41.99 -18.95
CA PRO A 7 -29.96 -40.85 -18.09
C PRO A 7 -28.94 -41.21 -16.99
N LYS A 8 -28.33 -40.12 -16.52
CA LYS A 8 -27.17 -40.00 -15.65
C LYS A 8 -27.49 -40.34 -14.20
N GLU A 9 -26.53 -40.98 -13.53
CA GLU A 9 -26.15 -40.87 -12.12
C GLU A 9 -24.76 -41.54 -12.05
N GLY A 10 -23.70 -41.03 -11.43
CA GLY A 10 -23.44 -39.88 -10.59
C GLY A 10 -21.99 -40.07 -10.12
N GLU A 11 -21.13 -39.09 -10.42
CA GLU A 11 -19.72 -38.92 -10.01
C GLU A 11 -18.75 -40.05 -10.44
N ILE A 12 -17.70 -39.81 -11.21
CA ILE A 12 -16.41 -39.11 -10.95
C ILE A 12 -15.66 -39.18 -12.33
N PRO A 13 -14.50 -38.56 -12.57
CA PRO A 13 -13.98 -37.20 -12.32
C PRO A 13 -13.95 -36.41 -13.65
N THR A 14 -13.71 -35.10 -13.63
CA THR A 14 -13.20 -34.45 -14.85
C THR A 14 -11.86 -33.76 -14.65
N PRO A 15 -10.93 -33.94 -15.61
CA PRO A 15 -9.54 -33.56 -15.51
C PRO A 15 -9.35 -32.11 -15.96
N GLN A 16 -8.31 -31.44 -15.47
CA GLN A 16 -7.66 -30.42 -16.31
C GLN A 16 -6.70 -31.17 -17.25
N PRO A 17 -6.59 -30.83 -18.55
CA PRO A 17 -6.05 -29.53 -18.97
C PRO A 17 -6.48 -29.02 -20.39
N GLU A 18 -5.82 -27.94 -20.84
CA GLU A 18 -5.53 -27.55 -22.24
C GLU A 18 -6.54 -26.72 -23.06
N ASP A 19 -6.43 -25.39 -22.87
CA ASP A 19 -6.09 -24.37 -23.89
C ASP A 19 -6.35 -24.70 -25.38
N VAL A 20 -7.45 -24.23 -25.97
CA VAL A 20 -7.57 -23.97 -27.42
C VAL A 20 -8.56 -22.81 -27.70
N GLU A 21 -7.99 -21.63 -27.91
CA GLU A 21 -8.15 -20.74 -29.07
C GLU A 21 -9.54 -20.38 -29.66
N GLU A 22 -9.73 -19.06 -29.77
CA GLU A 22 -10.53 -18.31 -30.75
C GLU A 22 -12.07 -18.39 -30.77
N GLY A 23 -12.70 -17.21 -30.63
CA GLY A 23 -14.02 -16.98 -31.23
C GLY A 23 -14.93 -16.03 -30.46
N GLU A 24 -14.68 -14.72 -30.61
CA GLU A 24 -15.65 -13.61 -30.66
C GLU A 24 -17.11 -13.83 -30.14
N VAL A 25 -17.43 -13.09 -29.08
CA VAL A 25 -18.64 -12.26 -28.87
C VAL A 25 -20.02 -12.91 -29.04
N TYR A 26 -20.74 -13.08 -27.93
CA TYR A 26 -22.14 -12.62 -27.82
C TYR A 26 -22.43 -12.10 -26.41
N GLU A 27 -22.55 -10.78 -26.30
CA GLU A 27 -23.27 -10.10 -25.23
C GLU A 27 -24.73 -10.55 -25.22
N LEU A 28 -25.26 -10.97 -24.07
CA LEU A 28 -26.55 -10.49 -23.54
C LEU A 28 -26.83 -11.12 -22.17
N GLY A 29 -27.07 -10.31 -21.16
CA GLY A 29 -27.70 -10.80 -19.93
C GLY A 29 -27.46 -9.99 -18.68
N GLU A 30 -27.74 -8.69 -18.73
CA GLU A 30 -28.26 -7.97 -17.56
C GLU A 30 -27.32 -7.80 -16.35
N ARG A 31 -26.28 -6.95 -16.50
CA ARG A 31 -25.84 -6.09 -15.38
C ARG A 31 -26.48 -4.72 -15.55
N VAL A 32 -27.79 -4.67 -15.37
CA VAL A 32 -28.53 -3.43 -15.15
C VAL A 32 -28.73 -3.30 -13.65
N ASN A 33 -27.73 -2.71 -12.97
CA ASN A 33 -27.90 -2.10 -11.67
C ASN A 33 -27.19 -0.75 -11.65
N THR A 34 -28.04 0.27 -11.80
CA THR A 34 -27.92 1.61 -11.21
C THR A 34 -26.73 2.45 -11.64
N THR A 35 -27.01 3.32 -12.62
CA THR A 35 -26.57 4.72 -12.69
C THR A 35 -26.02 5.25 -11.36
N GLY A 36 -24.71 5.34 -11.29
CA GLY A 36 -23.97 5.82 -10.14
C GLY A 36 -22.51 5.50 -10.35
N ASP A 37 -21.88 6.19 -11.31
CA ASP A 37 -20.44 6.42 -11.31
C ASP A 37 -20.11 7.23 -10.06
N VAL A 38 -20.22 6.59 -8.89
CA VAL A 38 -19.95 7.21 -7.60
C VAL A 38 -18.46 7.02 -7.39
N ASP A 39 -17.68 7.95 -7.91
CA ASP A 39 -16.75 8.82 -7.16
C ASP A 39 -15.98 8.23 -5.96
N VAL A 40 -15.69 6.92 -5.96
CA VAL A 40 -14.91 6.26 -4.90
C VAL A 40 -13.40 6.53 -5.06
N VAL A 41 -12.99 7.07 -6.21
CA VAL A 41 -11.59 7.42 -6.47
C VAL A 41 -11.18 8.75 -5.83
N GLU A 42 -12.07 9.73 -5.70
CA GLU A 42 -11.69 11.06 -5.18
C GLU A 42 -11.44 11.02 -3.66
N GLU A 43 -12.27 10.32 -2.88
CA GLU A 43 -12.15 10.23 -1.41
C GLU A 43 -10.80 9.63 -0.98
N GLU A 44 -10.37 8.51 -1.58
CA GLU A 44 -9.10 7.82 -1.27
C GLU A 44 -7.88 8.75 -1.47
N THR A 45 -7.92 9.58 -2.51
CA THR A 45 -6.84 10.54 -2.82
C THR A 45 -6.82 11.72 -1.85
N HIS A 46 -7.98 12.20 -1.41
CA HIS A 46 -8.10 13.25 -0.41
C HIS A 46 -7.62 12.78 0.97
N PHE A 47 -7.97 11.57 1.39
CA PHE A 47 -7.46 10.98 2.63
C PHE A 47 -5.93 10.82 2.61
N THR A 48 -5.39 10.31 1.48
CA THR A 48 -3.94 10.19 1.28
C THR A 48 -3.24 11.55 1.34
N SER A 49 -3.83 12.59 0.75
CA SER A 49 -3.30 13.96 0.77
C SER A 49 -3.30 14.57 2.17
N ALA A 50 -4.37 14.39 2.95
CA ALA A 50 -4.45 14.87 4.32
C ALA A 50 -3.39 14.23 5.23
N ILE A 51 -3.19 12.92 5.10
CA ILE A 51 -2.15 12.19 5.83
C ILE A 51 -0.75 12.67 5.39
N ALA A 52 -0.51 12.88 4.09
CA ALA A 52 0.75 13.39 3.59
C ALA A 52 1.10 14.79 4.14
N GLN A 53 0.11 15.68 4.28
CA GLN A 53 0.31 17.00 4.88
C GLN A 53 0.63 16.91 6.37
N MET A 54 -0.09 16.06 7.12
CA MET A 54 0.17 15.82 8.53
C MET A 54 1.60 15.27 8.74
N LEU A 55 1.97 14.22 8.01
CA LEU A 55 3.30 13.62 8.07
C LEU A 55 4.39 14.63 7.67
N SER A 56 4.13 15.49 6.68
CA SER A 56 5.07 16.55 6.31
C SER A 56 5.32 17.54 7.45
N GLY A 57 4.26 17.88 8.20
CA GLY A 57 4.36 18.71 9.40
C GLY A 57 5.15 18.04 10.52
N GLU A 58 4.88 16.77 10.79
CA GLU A 58 5.61 15.99 11.79
C GLU A 58 7.10 15.85 11.44
N ILE A 59 7.42 15.57 10.17
CA ILE A 59 8.80 15.51 9.68
C ILE A 59 9.51 16.85 9.88
N MET A 60 8.83 17.97 9.62
CA MET A 60 9.40 19.30 9.84
C MET A 60 9.72 19.55 11.31
N VAL A 61 8.83 19.17 12.23
CA VAL A 61 9.05 19.29 13.68
C VAL A 61 10.21 18.41 14.12
N CYS A 62 10.21 17.14 13.72
CA CYS A 62 11.32 16.21 13.99
C CYS A 62 12.67 16.75 13.49
N ASN A 63 12.70 17.34 12.29
CA ASN A 63 13.92 17.95 11.76
C ASN A 63 14.43 19.10 12.64
N ARG A 64 13.55 19.93 13.19
CA ARG A 64 13.92 21.00 14.11
C ARG A 64 14.49 20.44 15.41
N ASP A 65 13.86 19.41 15.97
CA ASP A 65 14.32 18.77 17.19
C ASP A 65 15.69 18.09 16.99
N LEU A 66 15.92 17.46 15.83
CA LEU A 66 17.21 16.91 15.45
C LEU A 66 18.31 17.97 15.37
N GLN A 67 18.01 19.16 14.84
CA GLN A 67 18.99 20.26 14.84
C GLN A 67 19.35 20.69 16.27
N LYS A 68 18.37 20.76 17.17
CA LYS A 68 18.62 21.11 18.58
C LYS A 68 19.49 20.06 19.27
N ILE A 69 19.19 18.78 19.09
CA ILE A 69 20.01 17.68 19.64
C ILE A 69 21.46 17.78 19.13
N LYS A 70 21.65 18.11 17.84
CA LYS A 70 22.98 18.32 17.26
C LYS A 70 23.73 19.47 17.94
N GLU A 71 23.05 20.57 18.23
CA GLU A 71 23.62 21.71 18.97
C GLU A 71 23.99 21.33 20.41
N ASP A 72 23.11 20.61 21.11
CA ASP A 72 23.35 20.15 22.48
C ASP A 72 24.57 19.21 22.55
N ILE A 73 24.72 18.29 21.58
CA ILE A 73 25.90 17.42 21.48
C ILE A 73 27.18 18.25 21.29
N ASN A 74 27.15 19.24 20.39
CA ASN A 74 28.30 20.11 20.15
C ASN A 74 28.70 20.90 21.42
N ASP A 75 27.72 21.36 22.21
CA ASP A 75 28.01 22.04 23.48
C ASP A 75 28.66 21.08 24.49
N VAL A 76 28.12 19.88 24.64
CA VAL A 76 28.68 18.84 25.52
C VAL A 76 30.11 18.49 25.10
N GLU A 77 30.36 18.30 23.81
CA GLU A 77 31.72 18.03 23.30
C GLU A 77 32.69 19.16 23.65
N LYS A 78 32.27 20.42 23.49
CA LYS A 78 33.11 21.58 23.82
C LYS A 78 33.41 21.64 25.31
N ARG A 79 32.42 21.38 26.15
CA ARG A 79 32.59 21.35 27.61
C ARG A 79 33.55 20.23 28.02
N LEU A 80 33.45 19.05 27.41
CA LEU A 80 34.35 17.94 27.68
C LEU A 80 35.80 18.28 27.28
N LYS A 81 36.01 18.89 26.10
CA LYS A 81 37.32 19.37 25.66
C LYS A 81 37.93 20.35 26.67
N ASN A 82 37.14 21.29 27.18
CA ASN A 82 37.61 22.24 28.19
C ASN A 82 38.02 21.54 29.51
N ILE A 83 37.24 20.54 29.95
CA ILE A 83 37.58 19.77 31.16
C ILE A 83 38.91 19.05 30.97
N ILE A 84 39.10 18.39 29.81
CA ILE A 84 40.35 17.68 29.50
C ILE A 84 41.54 18.66 29.46
N ASP A 85 41.39 19.83 28.84
CA ASP A 85 42.44 20.85 28.78
C ASP A 85 42.84 21.36 30.18
N VAL A 86 41.87 21.59 31.07
CA VAL A 86 42.16 21.99 32.46
C VAL A 86 42.90 20.89 33.21
N LEU A 87 42.44 19.64 33.10
CA LEU A 87 43.06 18.51 33.79
C LEU A 87 44.49 18.23 33.28
N GLY A 88 44.75 18.43 31.98
CA GLY A 88 46.09 18.26 31.41
C GLY A 88 47.11 19.32 31.82
N ARG A 89 46.67 20.42 32.46
CA ARG A 89 47.55 21.48 32.97
C ARG A 89 47.95 21.28 34.44
N ILE A 90 47.29 20.35 35.15
CA ILE A 90 47.62 19.96 36.53
C ILE A 90 48.72 18.89 36.48
#